data_AF-A0A9D1EZ10-F1
#
_entry.id   AF-A0A9D1EZ10-F1
#
_cell.length_a   1.000
_cell.length_b   1.000
_cell.length_c   1.000
_cell.angle_alpha   90.00
_cell.angle_beta   90.00
_cell.angle_gamma   90.00
#
_symmetry.space_group_name_H-M   'P 1'
#
loop_
_entity.id
_entity.type
_entity.pdbx_description
1 polymer ?
#
loop_
_entity_poly.entity_id
_entity_poly.type
_entity_poly.pdbx_seq_one_letter_code
_entity_poly.pdbx_strand_id
1 'polypeptide(L)'
;MIGPLTGALTNSGLTNLVQSTSSSVTTETVLKAIGRPGFILIDNNISPDTKKYAAAKEFLYQATCLLVYMALVVPVFRKGAFKYAKNHLFKDMPEAGFNKFKDLKTYDLYRKLSDKSIEDRQHILNINKLQDRFTPEIRNELLTKDEPDSFSKIKGSIETGSLLGSVLGLAILAPQVSHAFIHPALRLIGMEEKKPKEQPAEQKKLDKAV
;
A
#
# COMPACT_ATOMS: atom_id res chain seq x y z
N MET A 1 -18.82 -21.80 -1.73
CA MET A 1 -17.86 -21.13 -0.81
C MET A 1 -17.36 -19.77 -1.31
N ILE A 2 -17.94 -19.20 -2.38
CA ILE A 2 -17.51 -17.89 -2.93
C ILE A 2 -18.12 -16.73 -2.14
N GLY A 3 -19.37 -16.86 -1.65
CA GLY A 3 -20.14 -15.80 -0.99
C GLY A 3 -19.48 -15.06 0.20
N PRO A 4 -18.80 -15.73 1.14
CA PRO A 4 -18.12 -15.04 2.25
C PRO A 4 -16.88 -14.26 1.80
N LEU A 5 -16.16 -14.77 0.80
CA LEU A 5 -15.02 -14.10 0.18
C LEU A 5 -15.47 -12.90 -0.67
N THR A 6 -16.57 -13.03 -1.44
CA THR A 6 -17.16 -11.89 -2.14
C THR A 6 -17.64 -10.84 -1.16
N GLY A 7 -18.33 -11.21 -0.06
CA GLY A 7 -18.80 -10.26 0.95
C GLY A 7 -17.69 -9.55 1.72
N ALA A 8 -16.55 -10.21 1.94
CA ALA A 8 -15.36 -9.55 2.47
C ALA A 8 -14.75 -8.60 1.42
N LEU A 9 -14.63 -9.02 0.16
CA LEU A 9 -14.04 -8.21 -0.93
C LEU A 9 -14.91 -7.04 -1.40
N THR A 10 -16.24 -7.14 -1.30
CA THR A 10 -17.20 -6.10 -1.71
C THR A 10 -17.68 -5.21 -0.57
N ASN A 11 -17.15 -5.40 0.64
CA ASN A 11 -17.52 -4.58 1.78
C ASN A 11 -17.17 -3.12 1.50
N SER A 12 -18.10 -2.19 1.72
CA SER A 12 -17.95 -0.76 1.41
C SER A 12 -16.71 -0.14 2.08
N GLY A 13 -16.24 -0.72 3.19
CA GLY A 13 -14.96 -0.35 3.82
C GLY A 13 -13.71 -0.72 3.02
N LEU A 14 -13.71 -1.85 2.30
CA LEU A 14 -12.60 -2.27 1.43
C LEU A 14 -12.66 -1.56 0.07
N THR A 15 -13.85 -1.36 -0.49
CA THR A 15 -14.05 -0.59 -1.73
C THR A 15 -13.69 0.90 -1.55
N ASN A 16 -14.01 1.48 -0.39
CA ASN A 16 -13.54 2.84 -0.01
C ASN A 16 -12.06 2.88 0.35
N LEU A 17 -11.47 1.76 0.81
CA LEU A 17 -10.02 1.67 0.99
C LEU A 17 -9.32 1.87 -0.36
N VAL A 18 -9.76 1.18 -1.44
CA VAL A 18 -9.10 1.10 -2.75
C VAL A 18 -9.07 2.42 -3.56
N GLN A 19 -9.66 3.51 -3.06
CA GLN A 19 -9.73 4.80 -3.77
C GLN A 19 -8.38 5.52 -4.00
N SER A 20 -7.28 4.98 -3.45
CA SER A 20 -5.92 5.42 -3.76
C SER A 20 -5.10 4.24 -4.27
N THR A 21 -4.12 4.52 -5.14
CA THR A 21 -3.11 3.55 -5.58
C THR A 21 -2.46 2.87 -4.37
N SER A 22 -2.23 3.62 -3.30
CA SER A 22 -1.57 3.07 -2.13
C SER A 22 -2.37 2.00 -1.41
N SER A 23 -3.66 2.26 -1.22
CA SER A 23 -4.53 1.29 -0.59
C SER A 23 -4.83 0.10 -1.50
N SER A 24 -4.95 0.32 -2.82
CA SER A 24 -5.13 -0.76 -3.80
C SER A 24 -3.98 -1.77 -3.71
N VAL A 25 -2.74 -1.28 -3.80
CA VAL A 25 -1.54 -2.11 -3.72
C VAL A 25 -1.39 -2.78 -2.35
N THR A 26 -1.71 -2.05 -1.27
CA THR A 26 -1.69 -2.61 0.11
C THR A 26 -2.68 -3.76 0.24
N THR A 27 -3.95 -3.54 -0.16
CA THR A 27 -5.01 -4.54 -0.09
C THR A 27 -4.67 -5.76 -0.93
N GLU A 28 -4.21 -5.57 -2.16
CA GLU A 28 -3.80 -6.67 -3.04
C GLU A 28 -2.66 -7.49 -2.42
N THR A 29 -1.66 -6.81 -1.84
CA THR A 29 -0.52 -7.48 -1.20
C THR A 29 -0.95 -8.24 0.05
N VAL A 30 -1.82 -7.68 0.88
CA VAL A 30 -2.38 -8.37 2.07
C VAL A 30 -3.20 -9.59 1.64
N LEU A 31 -4.06 -9.45 0.63
CA LEU A 31 -4.84 -10.56 0.09
C LEU A 31 -3.93 -11.66 -0.49
N LYS A 32 -2.84 -11.30 -1.17
CA LYS A 32 -1.84 -12.27 -1.65
C LYS A 32 -1.08 -12.94 -0.52
N ALA A 33 -0.70 -12.19 0.52
CA ALA A 33 0.00 -12.68 1.70
C ALA A 33 -0.81 -13.73 2.46
N ILE A 34 -2.14 -13.60 2.49
CA ILE A 34 -3.01 -14.57 3.16
C ILE A 34 -3.43 -15.67 2.17
N GLY A 35 -3.85 -15.28 0.97
CA GLY A 35 -4.43 -16.17 -0.02
C GLY A 35 -3.44 -17.20 -0.55
N ARG A 36 -2.26 -16.79 -1.04
CA ARG A 36 -1.30 -17.72 -1.65
C ARG A 36 -0.81 -18.78 -0.67
N PRO A 37 -0.37 -18.43 0.57
CA PRO A 37 -0.01 -19.44 1.56
C PRO A 37 -1.20 -20.30 1.97
N GLY A 38 -2.39 -19.70 2.13
CA GLY A 38 -3.61 -20.43 2.48
C GLY A 38 -3.96 -21.51 1.45
N PHE A 39 -3.88 -21.19 0.15
CA PHE A 39 -4.11 -22.14 -0.93
C PHE A 39 -3.08 -23.28 -0.93
N ILE A 40 -1.81 -23.01 -0.63
CA ILE A 40 -0.77 -24.04 -0.53
C ILE A 40 -1.03 -25.00 0.64
N LEU A 41 -1.54 -24.50 1.77
CA LEU A 41 -1.79 -25.33 2.96
C LEU A 41 -2.99 -26.27 2.77
N ILE A 42 -3.97 -25.92 1.95
CA ILE A 42 -5.16 -26.75 1.66
C ILE A 42 -4.98 -27.71 0.47
N ASP A 43 -3.92 -27.55 -0.32
CA ASP A 43 -3.66 -28.44 -1.46
C ASP A 43 -3.27 -29.83 -0.96
N ASN A 44 -4.08 -30.85 -1.26
CA ASN A 44 -3.84 -32.22 -0.79
C ASN A 44 -2.72 -32.96 -1.54
N ASN A 45 -2.23 -32.44 -2.67
CA ASN A 45 -1.26 -33.13 -3.54
C ASN A 45 0.21 -32.92 -3.15
N ILE A 46 0.48 -32.06 -2.18
CA ILE A 46 1.85 -31.74 -1.72
C ILE A 46 2.12 -32.47 -0.40
N SER A 47 3.37 -32.83 -0.09
CA SER A 47 3.70 -33.38 1.23
C SER A 47 3.58 -32.32 2.35
N PRO A 48 3.20 -32.69 3.58
CA PRO A 48 2.96 -31.72 4.67
C PRO A 48 4.15 -30.78 4.96
N ASP A 49 5.39 -31.29 4.88
CA ASP A 49 6.59 -30.49 5.12
C ASP A 49 6.86 -29.50 3.99
N THR A 50 6.67 -29.92 2.74
CA THR A 50 6.81 -29.05 1.56
C THR A 50 5.72 -27.98 1.54
N LYS A 51 4.49 -28.29 1.98
CA LYS A 51 3.40 -27.29 2.11
C LYS A 51 3.78 -26.18 3.09
N LYS A 52 4.25 -26.56 4.28
CA LYS A 52 4.62 -25.59 5.33
C LYS A 52 5.77 -24.71 4.89
N TYR A 53 6.80 -25.30 4.28
CA TYR A 53 7.94 -24.55 3.75
C TYR A 53 7.52 -23.59 2.63
N ALA A 54 6.77 -24.06 1.63
CA ALA A 54 6.33 -23.24 0.50
C ALA A 54 5.37 -22.12 0.94
N ALA A 55 4.43 -22.42 1.83
CA ALA A 55 3.52 -21.43 2.41
C ALA A 55 4.27 -20.37 3.22
N ALA A 56 5.25 -20.76 4.05
CA ALA A 56 6.06 -19.83 4.82
C ALA A 56 6.93 -18.93 3.92
N LYS A 57 7.53 -19.50 2.87
CA LYS A 57 8.31 -18.74 1.88
C LYS A 57 7.45 -17.71 1.14
N GLU A 58 6.27 -18.10 0.65
CA GLU A 58 5.34 -17.20 -0.01
C GLU A 58 4.82 -16.12 0.96
N PHE A 59 4.51 -16.48 2.21
CA PHE A 59 4.09 -15.51 3.22
C PHE A 59 5.18 -14.47 3.48
N LEU A 60 6.42 -14.92 3.73
CA LEU A 60 7.56 -14.03 3.96
C LEU A 60 7.85 -13.14 2.75
N TYR A 61 7.71 -13.67 1.53
CA TYR A 61 7.82 -12.88 0.31
C TYR A 61 6.78 -11.76 0.27
N GLN A 62 5.49 -12.08 0.45
CA GLN A 62 4.42 -11.09 0.40
C GLN A 62 4.50 -10.09 1.57
N ALA A 63 4.90 -10.54 2.76
CA ALA A 63 5.13 -9.68 3.92
C ALA A 63 6.29 -8.70 3.68
N THR A 64 7.38 -9.17 3.04
CA THR A 64 8.51 -8.31 2.69
C THR A 64 8.12 -7.29 1.63
N CYS A 65 7.35 -7.68 0.60
CA CYS A 65 6.79 -6.77 -0.38
C CYS A 65 5.92 -5.68 0.29
N LEU A 66 5.06 -6.07 1.24
CA LEU A 66 4.23 -5.14 2.01
C LEU A 66 5.08 -4.19 2.86
N LEU A 67 6.12 -4.70 3.50
CA LEU A 67 7.04 -3.90 4.32
C LEU A 67 7.79 -2.88 3.47
N VAL A 68 8.36 -3.30 2.34
CA VAL A 68 9.03 -2.40 1.40
C VAL A 68 8.05 -1.35 0.89
N TYR A 69 6.83 -1.76 0.55
CA TYR A 69 5.78 -0.85 0.12
C TYR A 69 5.48 0.24 1.17
N MET A 70 5.21 -0.16 2.42
CA MET A 70 4.90 0.78 3.50
C MET A 70 6.09 1.65 3.90
N ALA A 71 7.31 1.10 3.88
CA ALA A 71 8.53 1.82 4.26
C ALA A 71 9.07 2.76 3.18
N LEU A 72 8.74 2.52 1.91
CA LEU A 72 9.25 3.29 0.78
C LEU A 72 8.18 4.22 0.20
N VAL A 73 7.04 3.68 -0.22
CA VAL A 73 6.06 4.42 -1.03
C VAL A 73 5.39 5.52 -0.22
N VAL A 74 4.95 5.19 0.99
CA VAL A 74 4.24 6.13 1.86
C VAL A 74 5.12 7.28 2.36
N PRO A 75 6.32 7.05 2.94
CA PRO A 75 7.13 8.14 3.47
C PRO A 75 7.99 8.83 2.41
N VAL A 76 8.44 8.16 1.34
CA VAL A 76 9.37 8.74 0.36
C VAL A 76 8.63 9.27 -0.85
N PHE A 77 7.89 8.43 -1.56
CA PHE A 77 7.32 8.81 -2.85
C PHE A 77 6.11 9.73 -2.74
N ARG A 78 5.17 9.48 -1.82
CA ARG A 78 4.04 10.39 -1.60
C ARG A 78 4.49 11.77 -1.13
N LYS A 79 5.38 11.82 -0.11
CA LYS A 79 5.91 13.09 0.40
C LYS A 79 6.78 13.79 -0.62
N GLY A 80 7.59 13.03 -1.36
CA GLY A 80 8.44 13.54 -2.44
C GLY A 80 7.59 14.16 -3.54
N ALA A 81 6.56 13.46 -4.01
CA ALA A 81 5.64 13.98 -5.03
C ALA A 81 4.89 15.23 -4.56
N PHE A 82 4.40 15.26 -3.32
CA PHE A 82 3.78 16.47 -2.76
C PHE A 82 4.76 17.66 -2.76
N LYS A 83 5.99 17.46 -2.26
CA LYS A 83 7.00 18.53 -2.21
C LYS A 83 7.43 18.97 -3.60
N TYR A 84 7.65 18.03 -4.52
CA TYR A 84 8.04 18.31 -5.89
C TYR A 84 6.94 19.09 -6.62
N ALA A 85 5.69 18.64 -6.50
CA ALA A 85 4.56 19.32 -7.10
C ALA A 85 4.37 20.73 -6.54
N LYS A 86 4.46 20.90 -5.22
CA LYS A 86 4.38 22.22 -4.56
C LYS A 86 5.49 23.17 -4.99
N ASN A 87 6.73 22.69 -5.08
CA ASN A 87 7.90 23.55 -5.26
C ASN A 87 8.28 23.78 -6.73
N HIS A 88 7.90 22.88 -7.64
CA HIS A 88 8.35 22.90 -9.04
C HIS A 88 7.21 22.87 -10.04
N LEU A 89 6.17 22.05 -9.85
CA LEU A 89 5.12 21.87 -10.88
C LEU A 89 4.00 22.91 -10.79
N PHE A 90 3.61 23.29 -9.57
CA PHE A 90 2.47 24.17 -9.29
C PHE A 90 2.86 25.38 -8.43
N LYS A 91 4.15 25.74 -8.42
CA LYS A 91 4.69 26.81 -7.56
C LYS A 91 3.95 28.15 -7.77
N ASP A 92 3.68 28.51 -9.02
CA ASP A 92 3.07 29.77 -9.40
C ASP A 92 1.55 29.62 -9.68
N MET A 93 0.96 28.52 -9.21
CA MET A 93 -0.42 28.14 -9.47
C MET A 93 -1.23 28.07 -8.15
N PRO A 94 -1.66 29.20 -7.58
CA PRO A 94 -2.34 29.24 -6.29
C PRO A 94 -3.65 28.44 -6.26
N GLU A 95 -4.34 28.33 -7.40
CA GLU A 95 -5.57 27.52 -7.54
C GLU A 95 -5.31 26.02 -7.42
N ALA A 96 -4.06 25.56 -7.49
CA ALA A 96 -3.73 24.18 -7.21
C ALA A 96 -3.81 23.82 -5.71
N GLY A 97 -3.95 24.83 -4.83
CA GLY A 97 -4.22 24.62 -3.40
C GLY A 97 -3.03 24.18 -2.55
N PHE A 98 -1.85 23.94 -3.13
CA PHE A 98 -0.65 23.50 -2.39
C PHE A 98 -0.19 24.49 -1.31
N ASN A 99 -0.50 25.79 -1.48
CA ASN A 99 -0.18 26.82 -0.50
C ASN A 99 -1.09 26.77 0.73
N LYS A 100 -2.27 26.15 0.62
CA LYS A 100 -3.22 25.97 1.73
C LYS A 100 -2.79 24.86 2.69
N PHE A 101 -1.83 24.02 2.30
CA PHE A 101 -1.35 22.90 3.10
C PHE A 101 0.15 22.99 3.36
N LYS A 102 0.54 22.93 4.63
CA LYS A 102 1.96 22.96 5.05
C LYS A 102 2.70 21.72 4.54
N ASP A 103 2.08 20.55 4.72
CA ASP A 103 2.65 19.26 4.36
C ASP A 103 1.56 18.25 3.95
N LEU A 104 2.00 17.10 3.45
CA LEU A 104 1.14 15.98 3.05
C LEU A 104 0.23 15.50 4.18
N LYS A 105 0.67 15.52 5.44
CA LYS A 105 -0.14 15.01 6.57
C LYS A 105 -1.34 15.92 6.82
N THR A 106 -1.15 17.24 6.72
CA THR A 106 -2.26 18.20 6.81
C THR A 106 -3.26 17.97 5.68
N TYR A 107 -2.77 17.77 4.44
CA TYR A 107 -3.65 17.46 3.31
C TYR A 107 -4.39 16.13 3.47
N ASP A 108 -3.71 15.05 3.88
CA ASP A 108 -4.33 13.74 4.12
C ASP A 108 -5.40 13.83 5.22
N LEU A 109 -5.17 14.63 6.26
CA LEU A 109 -6.17 14.86 7.31
C LEU A 109 -7.38 15.63 6.76
N TYR A 110 -7.14 16.69 5.98
CA TYR A 110 -8.21 17.45 5.32
C TYR A 110 -9.07 16.52 4.45
N ARG A 111 -8.44 15.68 3.62
CA ARG A 111 -9.17 14.78 2.73
C ARG A 111 -9.99 13.73 3.48
N LYS A 112 -9.49 13.24 4.61
CA LYS A 112 -10.25 12.33 5.50
C LYS A 112 -11.46 13.00 6.15
N LEU A 113 -11.39 14.32 6.39
CA LEU A 113 -12.47 15.09 6.98
C LEU A 113 -13.49 15.54 5.92
N SER A 114 -13.04 15.85 4.69
CA SER A 114 -13.93 16.32 3.61
C SER A 114 -15.01 15.30 3.25
N ASP A 115 -14.74 14.01 3.46
CA ASP A 115 -15.67 12.91 3.14
C ASP A 115 -16.64 12.57 4.29
N LYS A 116 -16.65 13.36 5.38
CA LYS A 116 -17.53 13.17 6.56
C LYS A 116 -18.64 14.22 6.62
N SER A 117 -19.64 14.05 7.48
CA SER A 117 -20.64 15.10 7.73
C SER A 117 -20.05 16.28 8.50
N ILE A 118 -20.73 17.43 8.51
CA ILE A 118 -20.26 18.64 9.20
C ILE A 118 -20.13 18.39 10.71
N GLU A 119 -21.07 17.65 11.32
CA GLU A 119 -21.08 17.31 12.74
C GLU A 119 -19.87 16.44 13.11
N ASP A 120 -19.59 15.42 12.29
CA ASP A 120 -18.43 14.55 12.46
C ASP A 120 -17.11 15.32 12.31
N ARG A 121 -17.04 16.23 11.33
CA ARG A 121 -15.87 17.10 11.13
C ARG A 121 -15.63 17.98 12.35
N GLN A 122 -16.67 18.63 12.89
CA GLN A 122 -16.59 19.44 14.11
C GLN A 122 -16.07 18.63 15.29
N HIS A 123 -16.64 17.46 15.52
CA HIS A 123 -16.21 16.58 16.60
C HIS A 123 -14.73 16.19 16.46
N ILE A 124 -14.29 15.74 15.28
CA ILE A 124 -12.90 15.31 15.06
C ILE A 124 -11.92 16.48 15.13
N LEU A 125 -12.28 17.67 14.62
CA LEU A 125 -11.43 18.85 14.67
C LEU A 125 -11.14 19.32 16.11
N ASN A 126 -12.09 19.09 17.02
CA ASN A 126 -11.94 19.41 18.45
C ASN A 126 -11.06 18.40 19.21
N ILE A 127 -10.96 17.15 18.74
CA ILE A 127 -10.05 16.15 19.33
C ILE A 127 -8.61 16.63 19.18
N ASN A 128 -7.84 16.63 20.28
CA ASN A 128 -6.41 16.97 20.29
C ASN A 128 -6.06 18.29 19.58
N LYS A 129 -7.00 19.25 19.54
CA LYS A 129 -6.86 20.52 18.82
C LYS A 129 -6.41 20.34 17.36
N LEU A 130 -6.90 19.31 16.68
CA LEU A 130 -6.55 19.03 15.27
C LEU A 130 -6.87 20.20 14.34
N GLN A 131 -7.85 21.03 14.71
CA GLN A 131 -8.17 22.29 14.07
C GLN A 131 -6.96 23.22 13.87
N ASP A 132 -5.95 23.20 14.75
CA ASP A 132 -4.77 24.08 14.69
C ASP A 132 -3.78 23.68 13.60
N ARG A 133 -4.00 22.54 12.95
CA ARG A 133 -3.22 22.12 11.77
C ARG A 133 -3.64 22.82 10.48
N PHE A 134 -4.81 23.46 10.48
CA PHE A 134 -5.41 24.09 9.31
C PHE A 134 -5.34 25.62 9.40
N THR A 135 -5.24 26.26 8.23
CA THR A 135 -5.46 27.70 8.14
C THR A 135 -6.92 28.03 8.46
N PRO A 136 -7.23 29.27 8.89
CA PRO A 136 -8.61 29.69 9.17
C PRO A 136 -9.55 29.45 7.98
N GLU A 137 -9.07 29.66 6.76
CA GLU A 137 -9.81 29.42 5.51
C GLU A 137 -10.21 27.95 5.35
N ILE A 138 -9.26 27.03 5.46
CA ILE A 138 -9.52 25.58 5.34
C ILE A 138 -10.39 25.08 6.48
N ARG A 139 -10.17 25.60 7.69
CA ARG A 139 -11.02 25.29 8.85
C ARG A 139 -12.46 25.71 8.58
N ASN A 140 -12.68 26.94 8.12
CA ASN A 140 -14.01 27.44 7.82
C ASN A 140 -14.67 26.61 6.71
N GLU A 141 -13.92 26.26 5.66
CA GLU A 141 -14.41 25.43 4.56
C GLU A 141 -14.91 24.05 5.05
N LEU A 142 -14.12 23.36 5.89
CA LEU A 142 -14.51 22.07 6.47
C LEU A 142 -15.78 22.15 7.32
N LEU A 143 -16.01 23.29 7.99
CA LEU A 143 -17.10 23.48 8.95
C LEU A 143 -18.39 24.01 8.34
N THR A 144 -18.34 24.55 7.12
CA THR A 144 -19.47 25.29 6.53
C THR A 144 -19.92 24.76 5.17
N LYS A 145 -19.05 24.09 4.41
CA LYS A 145 -19.43 23.50 3.12
C LYS A 145 -19.81 22.04 3.28
N ASP A 146 -20.97 21.65 2.78
CA ASP A 146 -21.35 20.23 2.69
C ASP A 146 -20.35 19.44 1.85
N GLU A 147 -19.90 20.02 0.74
CA GLU A 147 -18.88 19.46 -0.16
C GLU A 147 -17.66 20.39 -0.26
N PRO A 148 -16.62 20.20 0.59
CA PRO A 148 -15.35 20.92 0.51
C PRO A 148 -14.57 20.61 -0.78
N ASP A 149 -13.65 21.48 -1.18
CA ASP A 149 -12.85 21.31 -2.39
C ASP A 149 -11.96 20.05 -2.32
N SER A 150 -12.02 19.18 -3.32
CA SER A 150 -11.20 17.98 -3.37
C SER A 150 -9.69 18.24 -3.56
N PHE A 151 -9.30 19.44 -4.01
CA PHE A 151 -7.93 19.79 -4.42
C PHE A 151 -7.31 18.71 -5.33
N SER A 152 -7.97 18.42 -6.44
CA SER A 152 -7.67 17.31 -7.35
C SER A 152 -6.22 17.27 -7.84
N LYS A 153 -5.56 18.41 -8.05
CA LYS A 153 -4.15 18.50 -8.44
C LYS A 153 -3.20 17.96 -7.36
N ILE A 154 -3.50 18.23 -6.09
CA ILE A 154 -2.74 17.68 -4.96
C ILE A 154 -2.93 16.16 -4.91
N LYS A 155 -4.18 15.69 -4.97
CA LYS A 155 -4.50 14.26 -5.02
C LYS A 155 -3.76 13.56 -6.16
N GLY A 156 -3.91 14.06 -7.39
CA GLY A 156 -3.30 13.48 -8.58
C GLY A 156 -1.77 13.41 -8.49
N SER A 157 -1.13 14.43 -7.93
CA SER A 157 0.32 14.42 -7.71
C SER A 157 0.75 13.32 -6.74
N ILE A 158 0.02 13.15 -5.63
CA ILE A 158 0.30 12.12 -4.62
C ILE A 158 0.01 10.71 -5.16
N GLU A 159 -1.06 10.53 -5.92
CA GLU A 159 -1.38 9.25 -6.57
C GLU A 159 -0.32 8.89 -7.62
N THR A 160 0.14 9.86 -8.42
CA THR A 160 1.25 9.65 -9.36
C THR A 160 2.53 9.24 -8.64
N GLY A 161 2.86 9.94 -7.55
CA GLY A 161 3.97 9.55 -6.68
C GLY A 161 3.80 8.14 -6.12
N SER A 162 2.60 7.81 -5.64
CA SER A 162 2.29 6.47 -5.11
C SER A 162 2.46 5.41 -6.18
N LEU A 163 1.99 5.65 -7.41
CA LEU A 163 2.13 4.74 -8.54
C LEU A 163 3.60 4.50 -8.90
N LEU A 164 4.38 5.57 -9.10
CA LEU A 164 5.81 5.46 -9.38
C LEU A 164 6.56 4.74 -8.26
N GLY A 165 6.27 5.10 -7.02
CA GLY A 165 6.83 4.43 -5.85
C GLY A 165 6.45 2.95 -5.77
N SER A 166 5.21 2.60 -6.14
CA SER A 166 4.74 1.22 -6.16
C SER A 166 5.48 0.40 -7.20
N VAL A 167 5.62 0.93 -8.42
CA VAL A 167 6.36 0.27 -9.51
C VAL A 167 7.83 0.09 -9.12
N LEU A 168 8.52 1.15 -8.71
CA LEU A 168 9.94 1.05 -8.35
C LEU A 168 10.16 0.20 -7.10
N GLY A 169 9.33 0.39 -6.08
CA GLY A 169 9.41 -0.31 -4.81
C GLY A 169 9.15 -1.80 -4.95
N LEU A 170 8.12 -2.19 -5.70
CA LEU A 170 7.74 -3.60 -5.82
C LEU A 170 8.44 -4.33 -6.98
N ALA A 171 8.71 -3.66 -8.10
CA ALA A 171 9.35 -4.32 -9.24
C ALA A 171 10.87 -4.39 -9.12
N ILE A 172 11.50 -3.44 -8.41
CA ILE A 172 12.97 -3.34 -8.34
C ILE A 172 13.46 -3.66 -6.93
N LEU A 173 12.95 -2.98 -5.90
CA LEU A 173 13.50 -3.09 -4.56
C LEU A 173 13.02 -4.32 -3.80
N ALA A 174 11.73 -4.65 -3.89
CA ALA A 174 11.16 -5.79 -3.17
C ALA A 174 11.84 -7.13 -3.54
N PRO A 175 12.13 -7.46 -4.81
CA PRO A 175 12.86 -8.68 -5.15
C PRO A 175 14.25 -8.75 -4.48
N GLN A 176 15.01 -7.65 -4.52
CA GLN A 176 16.35 -7.57 -3.93
C GLN A 176 16.33 -7.75 -2.41
N VAL A 177 15.43 -7.03 -1.72
CA VAL A 177 15.27 -7.12 -0.26
C VAL A 177 14.75 -8.50 0.15
N SER A 178 13.80 -9.03 -0.60
CA SER A 178 13.18 -10.33 -0.35
C SER A 178 14.20 -11.48 -0.46
N HIS A 179 15.06 -11.47 -1.49
CA HIS A 179 16.15 -12.45 -1.58
C HIS A 179 17.12 -12.38 -0.39
N ALA A 180 17.46 -11.17 0.06
CA ALA A 180 18.36 -10.98 1.19
C ALA A 180 17.72 -11.35 2.54
N PHE A 181 16.41 -11.19 2.70
CA PHE A 181 15.70 -11.35 3.97
C PHE A 181 15.05 -12.73 4.16
N ILE A 182 14.51 -13.35 3.10
CA ILE A 182 13.77 -14.61 3.20
C ILE A 182 14.64 -15.74 3.72
N HIS A 183 15.86 -15.92 3.20
CA HIS A 183 16.72 -17.04 3.59
C HIS A 183 17.13 -16.98 5.07
N PRO A 184 17.57 -15.83 5.62
CA PRO A 184 17.77 -15.67 7.06
C PRO A 184 16.49 -15.90 7.88
N ALA A 185 15.34 -15.38 7.42
CA ALA A 185 14.08 -15.53 8.14
C ALA A 185 13.62 -17.00 8.21
N LEU A 186 13.72 -17.74 7.11
CA LEU A 186 13.42 -19.17 7.04
C LEU A 186 14.35 -20.01 7.93
N ARG A 187 15.64 -19.64 8.01
CA ARG A 187 16.61 -20.22 8.94
C ARG A 187 16.21 -20.02 10.41
N LEU A 188 15.83 -18.79 10.76
CA LEU A 188 15.44 -18.43 12.13
C LEU A 188 14.20 -19.18 12.61
N ILE A 189 13.25 -19.47 11.72
CA ILE A 189 12.05 -20.25 12.06
C ILE A 189 12.26 -21.77 11.96
N GLY A 190 13.50 -22.24 11.77
CA GLY A 190 13.84 -23.67 11.70
C GLY A 190 13.33 -24.37 10.44
N MET A 191 12.91 -23.62 9.42
CA MET A 191 12.44 -24.14 8.14
C MET A 191 13.57 -24.01 7.11
N GLU A 192 14.77 -24.51 7.42
CA GLU A 192 15.82 -24.61 6.40
C GLU A 192 15.41 -25.60 5.31
N GLU A 193 15.63 -25.20 4.07
CA GLU A 193 15.52 -26.08 2.92
C GLU A 193 16.49 -27.25 3.14
N LYS A 194 15.98 -28.47 3.37
CA LYS A 194 16.82 -29.66 3.18
C LYS A 194 17.25 -29.61 1.73
N LYS A 195 18.54 -29.34 1.47
CA LYS A 195 19.12 -29.23 0.13
C LYS A 195 18.47 -30.25 -0.81
N PRO A 196 17.95 -29.84 -1.98
CA PRO A 196 17.51 -30.81 -2.98
C PRO A 196 18.72 -31.70 -3.28
N LYS A 197 18.58 -33.02 -3.18
CA LYS A 197 19.45 -33.90 -3.95
C LYS A 197 19.29 -33.45 -5.41
N GLU A 198 20.40 -33.13 -6.06
CA GLU A 198 20.47 -32.71 -7.46
C GLU A 198 19.50 -33.54 -8.31
N GLN A 199 18.53 -32.89 -8.94
CA GLN A 199 17.72 -33.54 -9.95
C GLN A 199 18.57 -33.69 -11.23
N PRO A 200 18.51 -34.84 -11.93
CA PRO A 200 19.32 -35.08 -13.13
C PRO A 200 19.01 -34.08 -14.25
N ALA A 201 20.01 -33.85 -15.09
CA ALA A 201 20.19 -32.77 -16.06
C ALA A 201 19.15 -32.59 -17.20
N GLU A 202 17.94 -33.11 -17.10
CA GLU A 202 17.00 -33.16 -18.24
C GLU A 202 16.10 -31.92 -18.39
N GLN A 203 15.89 -31.13 -17.33
CA GLN A 203 15.04 -29.93 -17.42
C GLN A 203 15.72 -28.71 -18.08
N LYS A 204 17.04 -28.73 -18.28
CA LYS A 204 17.80 -27.59 -18.87
C LYS A 204 17.67 -27.46 -20.39
N LYS A 205 17.06 -28.43 -21.08
CA LYS A 205 16.97 -28.43 -22.56
C LYS A 205 15.69 -27.82 -23.13
N LEU A 206 14.64 -27.61 -22.34
CA LEU A 206 13.36 -27.12 -22.87
C LEU A 206 13.25 -25.58 -22.94
N ASP A 207 14.01 -24.84 -22.11
CA ASP A 207 13.99 -23.37 -22.09
C ASP A 207 14.88 -22.69 -23.15
N LYS A 208 15.52 -23.45 -24.04
CA LYS A 208 16.28 -22.90 -25.18
C LYS A 208 15.57 -22.98 -26.53
N ALA A 209 14.33 -23.44 -26.55
CA ALA A 209 13.57 -23.63 -27.78
C ALA A 209 12.10 -23.21 -27.64
N VAL A 210 11.84 -21.98 -27.17
CA VAL A 210 10.62 -21.19 -27.47
C VAL A 210 10.99 -19.72 -27.53
#